data_AF-A0A354IUG7-F1
#
_entry.id   AF-A0A354IUG7-F1
#
_cell.length_a   1.000
_cell.length_b   1.000
_cell.length_c   1.000
_cell.angle_alpha   90.00
_cell.angle_beta   90.00
_cell.angle_gamma   90.00
#
_symmetry.space_group_name_H-M   'P 1'
#
loop_
_entity.id
_entity.type
_entity.pdbx_description
1 polymer ?
#
loop_
_entity_poly.entity_id
_entity_poly.type
_entity_poly.pdbx_seq_one_letter_code
_entity_poly.pdbx_strand_id
1 'polypeptide(L)'
;AAGLSAAGLFDAAAPAQVSATLLRNEISAVRMHTHSGAVEARFVVTRGGQPVYDKLKRAKLSWETHVVGGMDTVTARGQYPKLVAALLAELYGDPDFVQALQR
;
A
#
# COMPACT_ATOMS: atom_id res chain seq x y z
N ALA A 1 -6.97 2.60 -10.45
CA ALA A 1 -7.60 2.01 -9.25
C ALA A 1 -7.51 0.46 -9.32
N ALA A 2 -6.32 -0.11 -9.14
CA ALA A 2 -6.05 -1.55 -9.40
C ALA A 2 -5.58 -2.34 -8.16
N GLY A 3 -5.90 -1.86 -6.95
CA GLY A 3 -5.66 -2.58 -5.71
C GLY A 3 -7.00 -2.87 -5.03
N LEU A 4 -7.14 -4.05 -4.43
CA LEU A 4 -8.33 -4.65 -3.81
C LEU A 4 -9.20 -5.51 -4.75
N SER A 5 -9.73 -4.98 -5.86
CA SER A 5 -10.56 -5.80 -6.78
C SER A 5 -9.78 -6.96 -7.42
N ALA A 6 -8.50 -6.76 -7.75
CA ALA A 6 -7.64 -7.78 -8.35
C ALA A 6 -7.27 -8.92 -7.37
N ALA A 7 -7.44 -8.72 -6.06
CA ALA A 7 -7.13 -9.73 -5.04
C ALA A 7 -8.37 -10.60 -4.67
N GLY A 8 -9.53 -10.38 -5.30
CA GLY A 8 -10.77 -11.10 -4.95
C GLY A 8 -11.32 -10.77 -3.55
N LEU A 9 -10.79 -9.73 -2.90
CA LEU A 9 -11.15 -9.31 -1.54
C LEU A 9 -12.29 -8.28 -1.51
N PHE A 10 -12.83 -7.92 -2.68
CA PHE A 10 -13.90 -6.94 -2.81
C PHE A 10 -15.20 -7.66 -3.15
N ASP A 11 -16.07 -7.79 -2.16
CA ASP A 11 -17.47 -8.18 -2.32
C ASP A 11 -18.35 -7.08 -1.73
N ALA A 12 -19.23 -6.50 -2.54
CA ALA A 12 -20.14 -5.43 -2.12
C ALA A 12 -21.20 -5.93 -1.11
N ALA A 13 -21.46 -7.25 -1.07
CA ALA A 13 -22.34 -7.91 -0.12
C ALA A 13 -21.61 -8.39 1.15
N ALA A 14 -20.28 -8.19 1.25
CA ALA A 14 -19.54 -8.59 2.43
C ALA A 14 -20.01 -7.78 3.66
N PRO A 15 -20.16 -8.42 4.84
CA PRO A 15 -20.57 -7.76 6.07
C PRO A 15 -19.59 -6.66 6.54
N ALA A 16 -18.34 -6.72 6.05
CA ALA A 16 -17.32 -5.69 6.26
C ALA A 16 -16.85 -5.14 4.91
N GLN A 17 -16.83 -3.81 4.76
CA GLN A 17 -16.28 -3.12 3.60
C GLN A 17 -14.93 -2.50 3.95
N VAL A 18 -13.91 -2.76 3.14
CA VAL A 18 -12.58 -2.15 3.29
C VAL A 18 -12.39 -1.10 2.21
N SER A 19 -12.04 0.11 2.60
CA SER A 19 -11.67 1.20 1.70
C SER A 19 -10.28 1.76 2.05
N ALA A 20 -9.62 2.33 1.05
CA ALA A 20 -8.31 2.93 1.20
C ALA A 20 -8.23 4.25 0.43
N THR A 21 -7.74 5.29 1.10
CA THR A 21 -7.43 6.59 0.48
C THR A 21 -5.93 6.77 0.47
N LEU A 22 -5.35 6.82 -0.74
CA LEU A 22 -3.92 7.07 -0.94
C LEU A 22 -3.60 8.52 -0.57
N LEU A 23 -2.68 8.71 0.38
CA LEU A 23 -2.23 10.03 0.85
C LEU A 23 -0.87 10.41 0.30
N ARG A 24 0.01 9.41 0.10
CA ARG A 24 1.33 9.60 -0.48
C ARG A 24 1.67 8.45 -1.41
N ASN A 25 2.23 8.77 -2.56
CA ASN A 25 2.79 7.79 -3.48
C ASN A 25 3.91 8.45 -4.27
N GLU A 26 5.14 8.16 -3.87
CA GLU A 26 6.32 8.76 -4.48
C GLU A 26 7.42 7.73 -4.68
N ILE A 27 8.18 7.94 -5.75
CA ILE A 27 9.45 7.28 -6.01
C ILE A 27 10.45 8.39 -6.26
N SER A 28 11.52 8.42 -5.48
CA SER A 28 12.54 9.46 -5.46
C SER A 28 13.90 8.86 -5.82
N ALA A 29 14.62 9.52 -6.72
CA ALA A 29 16.02 9.25 -7.01
C ALA A 29 16.90 10.18 -6.18
N VAL A 30 17.28 9.74 -4.97
CA VAL A 30 17.91 10.65 -3.98
C VAL A 30 19.44 10.58 -4.02
N ARG A 31 20.05 9.55 -4.62
CA ARG A 31 21.51 9.44 -4.85
C ARG A 31 21.78 8.73 -6.17
N MET A 32 22.92 9.00 -6.81
CA MET A 32 23.30 8.45 -8.13
C MET A 32 23.05 6.93 -8.30
N HIS A 33 23.14 6.16 -7.21
CA HIS A 33 22.95 4.71 -7.22
C HIS A 33 21.85 4.21 -6.26
N THR A 34 21.32 5.06 -5.36
CA THR A 34 20.30 4.64 -4.38
C THR A 34 19.01 5.41 -4.62
N HIS A 35 17.93 4.65 -4.78
CA HIS A 35 16.60 5.20 -4.93
C HIS A 35 15.72 4.73 -3.78
N SER A 36 14.62 5.45 -3.59
CA SER A 36 13.65 5.14 -2.55
C SER A 36 12.24 5.35 -3.03
N GLY A 37 11.30 4.62 -2.44
CA GLY A 37 9.87 4.85 -2.61
C GLY A 37 9.20 4.99 -1.25
N ALA A 38 8.14 5.80 -1.20
CA ALA A 38 7.27 5.91 -0.04
C ALA A 38 5.81 5.90 -0.48
N VAL A 39 5.00 5.08 0.20
CA VAL A 39 3.56 5.04 0.00
C VAL A 39 2.86 5.15 1.35
N GLU A 40 1.77 5.89 1.39
CA GLU A 40 0.93 6.01 2.57
C GLU A 40 -0.55 6.01 2.16
N ALA A 41 -1.36 5.27 2.90
CA ALA A 41 -2.80 5.27 2.72
C ALA A 41 -3.53 5.24 4.07
N ARG A 42 -4.68 5.89 4.12
CA ARG A 42 -5.67 5.73 5.18
C ARG A 42 -6.56 4.54 4.83
N PHE A 43 -6.58 3.52 5.67
CA PHE A 43 -7.43 2.36 5.53
C PHE A 43 -8.60 2.45 6.50
N VAL A 44 -9.80 2.22 5.99
CA VAL A 44 -11.04 2.22 6.77
C VAL A 44 -11.77 0.90 6.55
N VAL A 45 -12.18 0.25 7.63
CA VAL A 45 -13.11 -0.89 7.59
C VAL A 45 -14.44 -0.44 8.19
N THR A 46 -15.53 -0.63 7.46
CA THR A 46 -16.88 -0.37 7.96
C THR A 46 -17.67 -1.67 8.08
N ARG A 47 -18.54 -1.76 9.09
CA ARG A 47 -19.50 -2.85 9.30
C ARG A 47 -20.85 -2.25 9.61
N GLY A 48 -21.88 -2.63 8.85
CA GLY A 48 -23.19 -1.98 8.96
C GLY A 48 -23.13 -0.45 8.85
N GLY A 49 -22.19 0.08 8.05
CA GLY A 49 -21.97 1.52 7.89
C GLY A 49 -21.16 2.20 9.01
N GLN A 50 -20.79 1.49 10.08
CA GLN A 50 -19.99 2.05 11.18
C GLN A 50 -18.51 1.73 11.00
N PRO A 51 -17.59 2.70 11.14
CA PRO A 51 -16.15 2.44 11.07
C PRO A 51 -15.71 1.63 12.29
N VAL A 52 -15.15 0.45 12.03
CA VAL A 52 -14.57 -0.46 13.05
C VAL A 52 -13.04 -0.47 13.00
N TYR A 53 -12.46 0.16 11.99
CA TYR A 53 -11.02 0.40 11.85
C TYR A 53 -10.81 1.65 11.00
N ASP A 54 -9.89 2.52 11.41
CA ASP A 54 -9.52 3.74 10.68
C ASP A 54 -8.09 4.12 11.05
N LYS A 55 -7.11 3.77 10.19
CA LYS A 55 -5.69 4.03 10.47
C LYS A 55 -4.90 4.37 9.22
N LEU A 56 -3.81 5.10 9.44
CA LEU A 56 -2.77 5.31 8.44
C LEU A 56 -1.79 4.13 8.41
N LYS A 57 -1.41 3.71 7.21
CA LYS A 57 -0.32 2.78 6.96
C LYS A 57 0.66 3.39 6.00
N ARG A 58 1.95 3.16 6.26
CA ARG A 58 3.05 3.72 5.49
C ARG A 58 4.11 2.65 5.27
N ALA A 59 4.55 2.52 4.02
CA ALA A 59 5.71 1.71 3.69
C ALA A 59 6.77 2.55 2.99
N LYS A 60 8.04 2.20 3.23
CA LYS A 60 9.20 2.77 2.55
C LYS A 60 10.09 1.65 2.06
N LEU A 61 10.59 1.78 0.83
CA LEU A 61 11.58 0.88 0.27
C LEU A 61 12.79 1.67 -0.23
N SER A 62 13.97 1.07 -0.17
CA SER A 62 15.19 1.58 -0.79
C SER A 62 15.83 0.48 -1.61
N TRP A 63 16.40 0.83 -2.76
CA TRP A 63 17.08 -0.12 -3.63
C TRP A 63 18.26 0.54 -4.34
N GLU A 64 19.24 -0.29 -4.66
CA GLU A 64 20.43 0.11 -5.40
C GLU A 64 20.26 -0.20 -6.90
N THR A 65 20.91 0.60 -7.74
CA THR A 65 21.03 0.35 -9.18
C THR A 65 22.46 0.55 -9.64
N HIS A 66 22.86 -0.32 -10.57
CA HIS A 66 24.15 -0.32 -11.23
C HIS A 66 24.15 0.57 -12.49
N VAL A 67 23.05 1.28 -12.77
CA VAL A 67 22.91 2.19 -13.90
C VAL A 67 23.38 3.59 -13.48
N VAL A 68 24.46 4.05 -14.10
CA VAL A 68 24.95 5.42 -13.97
C VAL A 68 24.03 6.33 -14.80
N GLY A 69 23.35 7.30 -14.17
CA GLY A 69 22.54 8.30 -14.89
C GLY A 69 21.08 8.44 -14.46
N GLY A 70 20.65 7.73 -13.40
CA GLY A 70 19.30 7.87 -12.83
C GLY A 70 18.44 6.61 -12.96
N MET A 71 17.18 6.71 -12.52
CA MET A 71 16.21 5.62 -12.60
C MET A 71 15.44 5.69 -13.92
N ASP A 72 15.44 4.62 -14.70
CA ASP A 72 14.56 4.51 -15.87
C ASP A 72 13.11 4.17 -15.48
N THR A 73 12.17 4.46 -16.38
CA THR A 73 10.74 4.22 -16.17
C THR A 73 10.40 2.73 -16.01
N VAL A 74 11.23 1.80 -16.52
CA VAL A 74 10.99 0.35 -16.38
C VAL A 74 11.28 -0.09 -14.95
N THR A 75 12.42 0.32 -14.41
CA THR A 75 12.85 0.08 -13.04
C THR A 75 11.86 0.70 -12.06
N ALA A 76 11.45 1.95 -12.29
CA ALA A 76 10.42 2.62 -11.48
C ALA A 76 9.11 1.82 -11.43
N ARG A 77 8.62 1.38 -12.59
CA ARG A 77 7.41 0.55 -12.70
C ARG A 77 7.54 -0.78 -11.97
N GLY A 78 8.71 -1.42 -11.99
CA GLY A 78 8.96 -2.68 -11.29
C GLY A 78 8.99 -2.55 -9.76
N GLN A 79 9.27 -1.37 -9.22
CA GLN A 79 9.36 -1.15 -7.77
C GLN A 79 8.02 -0.80 -7.14
N TYR A 80 7.11 -0.20 -7.90
CA TYR A 80 5.80 0.19 -7.40
C TYR A 80 4.98 -0.99 -6.84
N PRO A 81 4.86 -2.16 -7.51
CA PRO A 81 4.18 -3.33 -6.94
C PRO A 81 4.81 -3.81 -5.62
N LYS A 82 6.14 -3.71 -5.48
CA LYS A 82 6.85 -4.08 -4.25
C LYS A 82 6.51 -3.12 -3.11
N LEU A 83 6.43 -1.82 -3.41
CA LEU A 83 6.05 -0.79 -2.45
C LEU A 83 4.60 -0.95 -1.98
N VAL A 84 3.68 -1.29 -2.90
CA VAL A 84 2.30 -1.63 -2.56
C VAL A 84 2.22 -2.90 -1.72
N ALA A 85 2.97 -3.95 -2.06
CA ALA A 85 3.02 -5.18 -1.26
C ALA A 85 3.53 -4.91 0.16
N ALA A 86 4.54 -4.06 0.33
CA ALA A 86 5.03 -3.64 1.64
C ALA A 86 3.94 -2.87 2.43
N LEU A 87 3.19 -1.98 1.79
CA LEU A 87 2.06 -1.29 2.45
C LEU A 87 0.97 -2.26 2.91
N LEU A 88 0.66 -3.27 2.09
CA LEU A 88 -0.30 -4.30 2.46
C LEU A 88 0.23 -5.19 3.58
N ALA A 89 1.53 -5.48 3.64
CA ALA A 89 2.13 -6.18 4.77
C ALA A 89 1.95 -5.40 6.09
N GLU A 90 2.15 -4.07 6.07
CA GLU A 90 1.89 -3.20 7.23
C GLU A 90 0.41 -3.19 7.67
N LEU A 91 -0.52 -3.35 6.72
CA LEU A 91 -1.95 -3.45 6.99
C LEU A 91 -2.30 -4.82 7.59
N TYR A 92 -1.87 -5.91 6.94
CA TYR A 92 -2.18 -7.28 7.35
C TYR A 92 -1.47 -7.68 8.65
N GLY A 93 -0.33 -7.06 8.96
CA GLY A 93 0.36 -7.19 10.23
C GLY A 93 -0.28 -6.42 11.39
N ASP A 94 -1.30 -5.58 11.15
CA ASP A 94 -2.00 -4.86 12.21
C ASP A 94 -3.06 -5.74 12.88
N PRO A 95 -2.92 -6.08 14.18
CA PRO A 95 -3.90 -6.89 14.87
C PRO A 95 -5.28 -6.24 14.91
N ASP A 96 -5.39 -4.91 14.93
CA ASP A 96 -6.69 -4.23 14.94
C ASP A 96 -7.39 -4.34 13.58
N PHE A 97 -6.62 -4.39 12.48
CA PHE A 97 -7.18 -4.65 11.15
C PHE A 97 -7.71 -6.09 11.07
N VAL A 98 -6.93 -7.05 11.55
CA VAL A 98 -7.34 -8.47 11.58
C VAL A 98 -8.59 -8.65 12.45
N GLN A 99 -8.64 -8.03 13.63
CA GLN A 99 -9.82 -8.07 14.50
C GLN A 99 -11.04 -7.44 13.85
N ALA A 100 -10.88 -6.31 13.14
CA ALA A 100 -11.97 -5.66 12.42
C ALA A 100 -12.56 -6.54 11.31
N LEU A 101 -11.76 -7.43 10.72
CA LEU A 101 -12.21 -8.40 9.72
C LEU A 101 -12.84 -9.67 10.32
N GLN A 102 -12.43 -10.10 11.51
CA GLN A 102 -12.93 -11.33 12.15
C GLN A 102 -14.25 -11.20 12.90
N ARG A 103 -14.67 -9.97 13.22
CA ARG A 103 -15.90 -9.69 13.99
C ARG A 103 -17.19 -10.05 13.24
#